data_AF-A0A8S3G953-F1
#
_entry.id   AF-A0A8S3G953-F1
#
_cell.length_a   1.000
_cell.length_b   1.000
_cell.length_c   1.000
_cell.angle_alpha   90.00
_cell.angle_beta   90.00
_cell.angle_gamma   90.00
#
_symmetry.space_group_name_H-M   'P 1'
#
loop_
_entity.id
_entity.type
_entity.pdbx_description
1 polymer ?
#
loop_
_entity_poly.entity_id
_entity_poly.type
_entity_poly.pdbx_seq_one_letter_code
_entity_poly.pdbx_strand_id
1 'polypeptide(L)'
;EHLDNVPKWISPRDNATKNVIISTEWGALGKNGCLDFIRTDIDRELDESSLTPQQQVFEKMISALYLGEIVRLIIVDLVQRSILFPGRMQKSPSIRPDYNIFLILRGSFYAKHVADIESDT
;
A
#
# COMPACT_ATOMS: atom_id res chain seq x y z
N GLU A 1 0.35 -7.72 27.12
CA GLU A 1 -0.97 -8.03 27.70
C GLU A 1 -0.80 -8.85 28.96
N HIS A 2 -1.61 -8.62 29.99
CA HIS A 2 -1.57 -9.46 31.19
C HIS A 2 -2.07 -10.86 30.85
N LEU A 3 -1.36 -11.89 31.33
CA LEU A 3 -1.68 -13.29 31.02
C LEU A 3 -3.12 -13.66 31.38
N ASP A 4 -3.65 -13.06 32.46
CA ASP A 4 -5.02 -13.30 32.94
C ASP A 4 -6.10 -12.83 31.96
N ASN A 5 -5.80 -11.88 31.08
CA ASN A 5 -6.72 -11.36 30.07
C ASN A 5 -6.67 -12.14 28.75
N VAL A 6 -5.87 -13.20 28.64
CA VAL A 6 -5.67 -13.95 27.40
C VAL A 6 -6.34 -15.32 27.49
N PRO A 7 -7.64 -15.43 27.16
CA PRO A 7 -8.41 -16.67 27.30
C PRO A 7 -7.92 -17.78 26.35
N LYS A 8 -7.16 -17.43 25.31
CA LYS A 8 -6.58 -18.36 24.34
C LYS A 8 -5.27 -19.01 24.83
N TRP A 9 -4.77 -18.68 26.01
CA TRP A 9 -3.54 -19.26 26.55
C TRP A 9 -3.80 -20.66 27.13
N ILE A 10 -3.16 -21.69 26.56
CA ILE A 10 -3.40 -23.11 26.90
C ILE A 10 -2.23 -23.70 27.71
N SER A 11 -1.06 -23.07 27.68
CA SER A 11 0.11 -23.58 28.39
C SER A 11 0.00 -23.44 29.91
N PRO A 12 0.70 -24.29 30.69
CA PRO A 12 0.72 -24.19 32.14
C PRO A 12 1.08 -22.76 32.57
N ARG A 13 0.27 -22.19 33.47
CA ARG A 13 0.56 -20.88 34.06
C ARG A 13 1.58 -21.10 35.17
N ASP A 14 2.83 -20.73 34.93
CA ASP A 14 3.80 -20.59 36.00
C ASP A 14 3.62 -19.22 36.68
N ASN A 15 3.89 -19.13 37.98
CA ASN A 15 3.80 -17.85 38.70
C ASN A 15 4.87 -16.84 38.26
N ALA A 16 5.81 -17.26 37.39
CA ALA A 16 6.87 -16.44 36.84
C ALA A 16 6.38 -15.58 35.66
N THR A 17 5.49 -16.10 34.81
CA THR A 17 5.04 -15.41 33.60
C THR A 17 3.77 -14.60 33.86
N LYS A 18 3.91 -13.28 34.02
CA LYS A 18 2.78 -12.37 34.26
C LYS A 18 2.25 -11.66 33.01
N ASN A 19 3.09 -11.59 31.97
CA ASN A 19 2.84 -10.83 30.75
C ASN A 19 3.10 -11.69 29.53
N VAL A 20 2.34 -11.45 28.47
CA VAL A 20 2.54 -12.06 27.16
C VAL A 20 2.62 -11.01 26.06
N ILE A 21 3.38 -11.33 25.02
CA ILE A 21 3.46 -10.56 23.78
C ILE A 21 2.26 -10.94 22.91
N ILE A 22 1.55 -9.93 22.41
CA ILE A 22 0.44 -10.11 21.48
C ILE A 22 0.92 -9.65 20.10
N SER A 23 0.86 -10.55 19.11
CA SER A 23 0.84 -10.12 17.72
C SER A 23 -0.56 -9.58 17.43
N THR A 24 -0.63 -8.31 17.05
CA THR A 24 -1.91 -7.66 16.75
C THR A 24 -2.42 -8.01 15.36
N GLU A 25 -1.54 -8.48 14.46
CA GLU A 25 -1.83 -8.63 13.03
C GLU A 25 -2.53 -7.38 12.45
N TRP A 26 -2.12 -6.20 12.93
CA TRP A 26 -2.76 -4.91 12.66
C TRP A 26 -2.81 -4.51 11.18
N GLY A 27 -2.04 -5.18 10.31
CA GLY A 27 -2.15 -5.02 8.86
C GLY A 27 -3.55 -5.30 8.34
N ALA A 28 -4.31 -6.19 8.99
CA ALA A 28 -5.70 -6.52 8.66
C ALA A 28 -6.73 -5.46 9.09
N LEU A 29 -6.32 -4.41 9.81
CA LEU A 29 -7.21 -3.32 10.21
C LEU A 29 -7.85 -2.68 8.96
N GLY A 30 -9.14 -2.36 9.03
CA GLY A 30 -9.91 -1.82 7.89
C GLY A 30 -10.63 -2.86 7.04
N LYS A 31 -10.40 -4.17 7.23
CA LYS A 31 -11.11 -5.24 6.50
C LYS A 31 -12.64 -5.16 6.61
N ASN A 32 -13.16 -4.67 7.73
CA ASN A 32 -14.59 -4.50 7.97
C ASN A 32 -15.13 -3.13 7.52
N GLY A 33 -14.35 -2.37 6.74
CA GLY A 33 -14.71 -1.04 6.27
C GLY A 33 -14.48 0.09 7.27
N CYS A 34 -13.92 -0.19 8.46
CA CYS A 34 -13.69 0.86 9.47
C CYS A 34 -12.69 1.96 9.04
N LEU A 35 -11.90 1.70 7.98
CA LEU A 35 -10.97 2.67 7.39
C LEU A 35 -11.48 3.25 6.06
N ASP A 36 -12.69 2.92 5.60
CA ASP A 36 -13.15 3.35 4.27
C ASP A 36 -13.25 4.87 4.13
N PHE A 37 -13.44 5.59 5.24
CA PHE A 37 -13.51 7.05 5.26
C PHE A 37 -12.17 7.75 4.96
N ILE A 38 -11.03 7.06 5.16
CA ILE A 38 -9.70 7.59 4.82
C ILE A 38 -9.16 7.03 3.49
N ARG A 39 -9.74 5.94 2.98
CA ARG A 39 -9.28 5.31 1.74
C ARG A 39 -9.58 6.20 0.54
N THR A 40 -8.55 6.44 -0.26
CA THR A 40 -8.66 7.11 -1.54
C THR A 40 -9.03 6.11 -2.64
N ASP A 41 -9.38 6.60 -3.83
CA ASP A 41 -9.64 5.74 -4.99
C ASP A 41 -8.38 4.98 -5.43
N ILE A 42 -7.19 5.56 -5.18
CA ILE A 42 -5.90 4.90 -5.40
C ILE A 42 -5.72 3.69 -4.49
N ASP A 43 -6.07 3.83 -3.20
CA ASP A 43 -6.01 2.71 -2.24
C ASP A 43 -7.00 1.60 -2.58
N ARG A 44 -8.15 1.96 -3.16
CA ARG A 44 -9.16 0.99 -3.63
C ARG A 44 -8.66 0.24 -4.86
N GLU A 45 -8.14 0.95 -5.87
CA GLU A 45 -7.58 0.34 -7.08
C GLU A 45 -6.41 -0.61 -6.77
N LEU A 46 -5.50 -0.19 -5.88
CA LEU A 46 -4.40 -1.05 -5.44
C LEU A 46 -4.90 -2.32 -4.74
N ASP A 47 -5.89 -2.19 -3.86
CA ASP A 47 -6.46 -3.30 -3.10
C ASP A 47 -7.18 -4.30 -4.01
N GLU A 48 -8.04 -3.80 -4.91
CA GLU A 48 -8.79 -4.61 -5.88
C GLU A 48 -7.86 -5.38 -6.84
N SER A 49 -6.76 -4.75 -7.25
CA SER A 49 -5.77 -5.39 -8.12
C SER A 49 -4.79 -6.31 -7.37
N SER A 50 -4.77 -6.30 -6.03
CA SER A 50 -3.86 -7.12 -5.22
C SER A 50 -4.20 -8.62 -5.27
N LEU A 51 -3.26 -9.47 -4.86
CA LEU A 51 -3.50 -10.92 -4.72
C LEU A 51 -4.55 -11.24 -3.65
N THR A 52 -4.78 -10.32 -2.72
CA THR A 52 -5.63 -10.52 -1.54
C THR A 52 -6.61 -9.36 -1.35
N PRO A 53 -7.57 -9.14 -2.27
CA PRO A 53 -8.50 -8.02 -2.17
C PRO A 53 -9.24 -7.96 -0.82
N GLN A 54 -9.40 -6.75 -0.28
CA GLN A 54 -10.03 -6.45 1.01
C GLN A 54 -9.35 -7.08 2.24
N GLN A 55 -8.17 -7.69 2.07
CA GLN A 55 -7.34 -8.17 3.17
C GLN A 55 -6.13 -7.25 3.36
N GLN A 56 -5.55 -7.27 4.55
CA GLN A 56 -4.38 -6.46 4.88
C GLN A 56 -4.54 -4.97 4.48
N VAL A 57 -5.74 -4.41 4.66
CA VAL A 57 -6.12 -3.08 4.16
C VAL A 57 -5.19 -2.00 4.71
N PHE A 58 -4.91 -2.05 6.02
CA PHE A 58 -3.99 -1.10 6.64
C PHE A 58 -2.55 -1.29 6.14
N GLU A 59 -2.08 -2.53 6.04
CA GLU A 59 -0.73 -2.84 5.53
C GLU A 59 -0.50 -2.31 4.11
N LYS A 60 -1.54 -2.37 3.28
CA LYS A 60 -1.51 -1.84 1.91
C LYS A 60 -1.31 -0.34 1.83
N MET A 61 -1.80 0.40 2.82
CA MET A 61 -1.67 1.86 2.84
C MET A 61 -0.31 2.34 3.39
N ILE A 62 0.36 1.52 4.22
CA ILE A 62 1.55 1.98 4.95
C ILE A 62 2.85 1.28 4.57
N SER A 63 2.80 0.05 4.07
CA SER A 63 4.01 -0.75 3.95
C SER A 63 4.77 -0.44 2.66
N ALA A 64 6.09 -0.55 2.73
CA ALA A 64 6.98 -0.31 1.59
C ALA A 64 6.72 -1.26 0.40
N LEU A 65 6.07 -2.41 0.64
CA LEU A 65 5.66 -3.33 -0.42
C LEU A 65 4.69 -2.68 -1.41
N TYR A 66 3.79 -1.82 -0.92
CA TYR A 66 2.72 -1.22 -1.70
C TYR A 66 2.97 0.27 -2.01
N LEU A 67 3.80 0.95 -1.21
CA LEU A 67 4.08 2.37 -1.39
C LEU A 67 4.55 2.74 -2.80
N GLY A 68 5.42 1.92 -3.41
CA GLY A 68 5.85 2.14 -4.80
C GLY A 68 4.70 2.10 -5.81
N GLU A 69 3.75 1.17 -5.61
CA GLU A 69 2.58 1.04 -6.47
C GLU A 69 1.58 2.18 -6.24
N ILE A 70 1.39 2.63 -5.00
CA ILE A 70 0.58 3.83 -4.68
C ILE A 70 1.12 5.03 -5.45
N VAL A 71 2.43 5.30 -5.35
CA VAL A 71 3.04 6.43 -6.04
C VAL A 71 2.95 6.29 -7.55
N ARG A 72 3.12 5.07 -8.10
CA ARG A 72 2.93 4.80 -9.52
C ARG A 72 1.52 5.17 -9.98
N LEU A 73 0.50 4.74 -9.25
CA LEU A 73 -0.91 5.02 -9.57
C LEU A 73 -1.21 6.52 -9.51
N ILE A 74 -0.68 7.23 -8.53
CA ILE A 74 -0.78 8.70 -8.45
C ILE A 74 -0.12 9.36 -9.67
N ILE A 75 1.09 8.94 -10.06
CA ILE A 75 1.77 9.47 -11.25
C ILE A 75 0.93 9.22 -12.50
N VAL A 76 0.40 8.00 -12.67
CA VAL A 76 -0.45 7.66 -13.82
C VAL A 76 -1.69 8.55 -13.87
N ASP A 77 -2.40 8.73 -12.75
CA ASP A 77 -3.58 9.60 -12.66
C ASP A 77 -3.23 11.07 -13.03
N LEU A 78 -2.14 11.61 -12.48
CA LEU A 78 -1.70 12.98 -12.76
C LEU A 78 -1.30 13.19 -14.23
N VAL A 79 -0.65 12.20 -14.86
CA VAL A 79 -0.26 12.28 -16.26
C VAL A 79 -1.49 12.15 -17.17
N GLN A 80 -2.44 11.27 -16.86
CA GLN A 80 -3.70 11.15 -17.60
C GLN A 80 -4.51 12.45 -17.57
N ARG A 81 -4.49 13.15 -16.43
CA ARG A 81 -5.09 14.48 -16.26
C ARG A 81 -4.27 15.61 -16.90
N SER A 82 -3.14 15.30 -17.53
CA SER A 82 -2.19 16.28 -18.09
C SER A 82 -1.68 17.32 -17.08
N ILE A 83 -1.72 16.99 -15.77
CA ILE A 83 -1.16 17.82 -14.70
C ILE A 83 0.36 17.63 -14.67
N LEU A 84 0.78 16.36 -14.78
CA LEU A 84 2.19 15.98 -14.82
C LEU A 84 2.54 15.60 -16.27
N PHE A 85 3.66 16.13 -16.79
CA PHE A 85 4.06 15.98 -18.19
C PHE A 85 2.94 16.35 -19.21
N PRO A 86 2.50 17.62 -19.30
CA PRO A 86 1.49 18.04 -20.26
C PRO A 86 1.95 17.89 -21.72
N GLY A 87 1.02 17.57 -22.63
CA GLY A 87 1.29 17.42 -24.08
C GLY A 87 2.00 16.13 -24.49
N ARG A 88 2.36 15.31 -23.50
CA ARG A 88 3.12 14.09 -23.66
C ARG A 88 2.19 12.86 -23.83
N MET A 89 0.98 12.87 -23.27
CA MET A 89 -0.08 11.86 -23.53
C MET A 89 -0.78 12.02 -24.90
N GLN A 90 -0.09 12.42 -25.97
CA GLN A 90 -0.69 12.39 -27.30
C GLN A 90 -0.70 10.96 -27.84
N LYS A 91 -1.90 10.38 -27.99
CA LYS A 91 -2.15 9.20 -28.83
C LYS A 91 -1.94 9.58 -30.31
N SER A 92 -0.73 9.97 -30.69
CA SER A 92 -0.39 10.12 -32.10
C SER A 92 0.06 8.77 -32.63
N PRO A 93 -0.57 8.22 -33.69
CA PRO A 93 -0.16 6.94 -34.29
C PRO A 93 1.26 6.96 -34.88
N SER A 94 1.88 8.13 -34.96
CA SER A 94 3.15 8.39 -35.64
C SER A 94 4.28 8.82 -34.70
N ILE A 95 3.98 9.10 -33.43
CA ILE A 95 4.95 9.50 -32.42
C ILE A 95 5.08 8.33 -31.46
N ARG A 96 6.32 7.84 -31.28
CA ARG A 96 6.62 6.77 -30.32
C ARG A 96 6.05 7.18 -28.95
N PRO A 97 5.48 6.25 -28.16
CA PRO A 97 4.98 6.58 -26.83
C PRO A 97 6.18 6.91 -25.95
N ASP A 98 6.59 8.18 -25.94
CA ASP A 98 7.86 8.62 -25.35
C ASP A 98 7.79 8.80 -23.81
N TYR A 99 6.79 8.19 -23.17
CA TYR A 99 6.75 7.95 -21.72
C TYR A 99 6.71 6.46 -21.53
N ASN A 100 7.90 5.93 -21.29
CA ASN A 100 8.21 4.59 -20.84
C ASN A 100 6.97 3.74 -20.52
N ILE A 101 6.70 2.77 -21.39
CA ILE A 101 5.88 1.57 -21.15
C ILE A 101 6.02 1.06 -19.70
N PHE A 102 7.21 1.24 -19.09
CA PHE A 102 7.48 0.96 -17.70
C PHE A 102 6.50 1.56 -16.70
N LEU A 103 6.17 2.87 -16.72
CA LEU A 103 5.28 3.44 -15.67
C LEU A 103 3.86 2.87 -15.70
N ILE A 104 3.41 2.41 -16.86
CA ILE A 104 2.12 1.73 -17.04
C ILE A 104 2.21 0.29 -16.52
N LEU A 105 3.38 -0.35 -16.62
CA LEU A 105 3.59 -1.69 -16.08
C LEU A 105 3.58 -1.66 -14.56
N ARG A 106 2.69 -2.47 -13.99
CA ARG A 106 2.62 -2.72 -12.55
C ARG A 106 3.96 -3.18 -12.00
N GLY A 107 4.33 -2.70 -10.81
CA GLY A 107 5.60 -3.09 -10.16
C GLY A 107 6.86 -2.49 -10.80
N SER A 108 6.72 -1.56 -11.74
CA SER A 108 7.85 -0.81 -12.30
C SER A 108 8.40 0.26 -11.37
N PHE A 109 7.63 0.64 -10.35
CA PHE A 109 7.97 1.70 -9.41
C PHE A 109 8.06 1.11 -7.99
N TYR A 110 9.26 1.16 -7.43
CA TYR A 110 9.57 0.56 -6.13
C TYR A 110 9.67 1.64 -5.05
N ALA A 111 9.44 1.28 -3.79
CA ALA A 111 9.58 2.19 -2.66
C ALA A 111 10.97 2.87 -2.58
N LYS A 112 12.05 2.23 -3.06
CA LYS A 112 13.37 2.87 -3.14
C LYS A 112 13.36 4.17 -3.97
N HIS A 113 12.58 4.22 -5.05
CA HIS A 113 12.48 5.42 -5.87
C HIS A 113 11.80 6.58 -5.11
N VAL A 114 10.92 6.26 -4.15
CA VAL A 114 10.31 7.24 -3.26
C VAL A 114 11.35 7.78 -2.28
N ALA A 115 12.13 6.89 -1.67
CA ALA A 115 13.19 7.26 -0.73
C ALA A 115 14.28 8.11 -1.40
N ASP A 116 14.64 7.81 -2.66
CA ASP A 116 15.62 8.58 -3.42
C ASP A 116 15.14 10.03 -3.60
N ILE A 117 13.85 10.25 -3.91
CA ILE A 117 13.25 11.58 -4.04
C ILE A 117 13.31 12.36 -2.72
N GLU A 118 13.00 11.71 -1.59
CA GLU A 118 13.09 12.35 -0.27
C GLU A 118 14.52 12.77 0.08
N SER A 119 15.51 11.98 -0.33
CA SER A 119 16.93 12.26 -0.04
C SER A 119 17.51 13.45 -0.82
N ASP A 120 16.86 13.85 -1.91
CA ASP A 120 17.25 14.97 -2.77
C ASP A 120 16.72 16.33 -2.26
N THR A 121 15.99 16.36 -1.14
CA THR A 121 15.37 17.57 -0.56
C THR A 121 16.15 18.12 0.63
#